data_AF-A0A6N9A0A5-F1
#
_entry.id   AF-A0A6N9A0A5-F1
#
_cell.length_a   1.000
_cell.length_b   1.000
_cell.length_c   1.000
_cell.angle_alpha   90.00
_cell.angle_beta   90.00
_cell.angle_gamma   90.00
#
_symmetry.space_group_name_H-M   'P 1'
#
loop_
_entity.id
_entity.type
_entity.pdbx_description
1 polymer ?
#
loop_
_entity_poly.entity_id
_entity_poly.type
_entity_poly.pdbx_seq_one_letter_code
_entity_poly.pdbx_strand_id
1 'polypeptide(L)'
;MARPEDLRSSMAEYIRNVHAAYFRIAATYPPAVQGGLAMLRNRFTVVAAGAHNLHVIATEQSLPAPKGPEVVWEQNQDGMEWQLRFLDPVVLPALANAEQAEGSDPEAVRRVIGIGSHQYHLVVRPGSDLTGHHAGHAGTGLANAHLAAARDYEAIRSYAGDPGLVDELAAADAAGLNRVHGLVACALAPWSDTVRAASGAGDRQVVRQALLKALKEGS
;
A
#
# COMPACT_ATOMS: atom_id res chain seq x y z
N MET A 1 -4.49 -32.15 -9.08
CA MET A 1 -4.31 -31.21 -7.96
C MET A 1 -3.24 -30.21 -8.37
N ALA A 2 -3.51 -28.91 -8.26
CA ALA A 2 -2.48 -27.89 -8.44
C ALA A 2 -1.45 -28.02 -7.30
N ARG A 3 -0.16 -27.95 -7.65
CA ARG A 3 0.90 -27.98 -6.64
C ARG A 3 1.07 -26.58 -6.04
N PRO A 4 1.61 -26.44 -4.81
CA PRO A 4 1.88 -25.12 -4.22
C PRO A 4 2.73 -24.20 -5.12
N GLU A 5 3.64 -24.77 -5.92
CA GLU A 5 4.44 -24.02 -6.88
C GLU A 5 3.60 -23.38 -8.00
N ASP A 6 2.51 -24.05 -8.41
CA ASP A 6 1.61 -23.54 -9.45
C ASP A 6 0.85 -22.31 -8.93
N LEU A 7 0.41 -22.33 -7.66
CA LEU A 7 -0.22 -21.18 -7.00
C LEU A 7 0.74 -19.99 -6.85
N ARG A 8 2.00 -20.24 -6.44
CA ARG A 8 3.01 -19.18 -6.36
C ARG A 8 3.26 -18.56 -7.74
N SER A 9 3.32 -19.38 -8.78
CA SER A 9 3.51 -18.91 -10.16
C SER A 9 2.34 -18.04 -10.64
N SER A 10 1.10 -18.49 -10.41
CA SER A 10 -0.11 -17.70 -10.72
C SER A 10 -0.15 -16.38 -9.95
N MET A 11 0.24 -16.38 -8.67
CA MET A 11 0.31 -15.15 -7.88
C MET A 11 1.40 -14.19 -8.39
N ALA A 12 2.59 -14.69 -8.71
CA ALA A 12 3.64 -13.87 -9.28
C ALA A 12 3.21 -13.25 -10.61
N GLU A 13 2.51 -14.00 -11.47
CA GLU A 13 1.92 -13.47 -12.70
C GLU A 13 0.85 -12.42 -12.44
N TYR A 14 -0.04 -12.67 -11.49
CA TYR A 14 -1.04 -11.69 -11.06
C TYR A 14 -0.37 -10.37 -10.61
N ILE A 15 0.64 -10.43 -9.74
CA ILE A 15 1.34 -9.24 -9.24
C ILE A 15 2.07 -8.50 -10.36
N ARG A 16 2.75 -9.22 -11.26
CA ARG A 16 3.36 -8.61 -12.46
C ARG A 16 2.32 -7.86 -13.29
N ASN A 17 1.15 -8.47 -13.52
CA ASN A 17 0.08 -7.82 -14.27
C ASN A 17 -0.50 -6.59 -13.55
N VAL A 18 -0.57 -6.60 -12.20
CA VAL A 18 -0.95 -5.43 -11.39
C VAL A 18 0.06 -4.30 -11.60
N HIS A 19 1.35 -4.58 -11.51
CA HIS A 19 2.41 -3.59 -11.72
C HIS A 19 2.47 -3.07 -13.15
N ALA A 20 2.33 -3.95 -14.15
CA ALA A 20 2.24 -3.55 -15.57
C ALA A 20 1.08 -2.60 -15.83
N ALA A 21 -0.10 -2.89 -15.28
CA ALA A 21 -1.22 -1.98 -15.38
C ALA A 21 -0.95 -0.65 -14.65
N TYR A 22 -0.37 -0.70 -13.46
CA TYR A 22 0.01 0.49 -12.70
C TYR A 22 0.99 1.38 -13.48
N PHE A 23 2.11 0.85 -13.98
CA PHE A 23 3.14 1.64 -14.67
C PHE A 23 2.62 2.23 -15.97
N ARG A 24 1.85 1.44 -16.73
CA ARG A 24 1.20 1.92 -17.96
C ARG A 24 0.30 3.13 -17.70
N ILE A 25 -0.50 3.08 -16.63
CA ILE A 25 -1.39 4.20 -16.28
C ILE A 25 -0.56 5.38 -15.75
N ALA A 26 0.39 5.14 -14.84
CA ALA A 26 1.22 6.18 -14.25
C ALA A 26 2.04 6.94 -15.30
N ALA A 27 2.49 6.28 -16.37
CA ALA A 27 3.19 6.91 -17.49
C ALA A 27 2.38 7.99 -18.22
N THR A 28 1.05 8.00 -18.06
CA THR A 28 0.16 9.02 -18.66
C THR A 28 0.02 10.29 -17.80
N TYR A 29 0.53 10.27 -16.57
CA TYR A 29 0.38 11.39 -15.64
C TYR A 29 1.38 12.53 -15.94
N PRO A 30 1.14 13.76 -15.46
CA PRO A 30 2.11 14.84 -15.57
C PRO A 30 3.46 14.46 -14.92
N PRO A 31 4.63 14.87 -15.47
CA PRO A 31 5.94 14.50 -14.92
C PRO A 31 6.14 14.85 -13.45
N ALA A 32 5.61 15.99 -13.00
CA ALA A 32 5.67 16.40 -11.59
C ALA A 32 4.97 15.38 -10.66
N VAL A 33 3.84 14.81 -11.11
CA VAL A 33 3.14 13.76 -10.36
C VAL A 33 3.91 12.45 -10.41
N GLN A 34 4.43 12.07 -11.59
CA GLN A 34 5.24 10.85 -11.73
C GLN A 34 6.44 10.86 -10.78
N GLY A 35 7.12 12.01 -10.65
CA GLY A 35 8.24 12.21 -9.73
C GLY A 35 7.87 12.15 -8.24
N GLY A 36 6.59 12.11 -7.89
CA GLY A 36 6.10 11.90 -6.52
C GLY A 36 5.66 10.46 -6.25
N LEU A 37 5.50 9.60 -7.26
CA LEU A 37 5.02 8.24 -7.08
C LEU A 37 6.14 7.33 -6.57
N ALA A 38 6.06 6.89 -5.32
CA ALA A 38 7.10 6.10 -4.66
C ALA A 38 7.44 4.80 -5.41
N MET A 39 6.42 4.11 -5.94
CA MET A 39 6.62 2.89 -6.74
C MET A 39 7.46 3.10 -8.00
N LEU A 40 7.51 4.31 -8.58
CA LEU A 40 8.33 4.59 -9.77
C LEU A 40 9.79 4.96 -9.44
N ARG A 41 10.10 5.22 -8.17
CA ARG A 41 11.38 5.82 -7.75
C ARG A 41 12.28 4.87 -7.00
N ASN A 42 11.68 4.01 -6.20
CA ASN A 42 12.39 3.22 -5.22
C ASN A 42 12.26 1.74 -5.53
N ARG A 43 13.32 0.98 -5.23
CA ARG A 43 13.20 -0.47 -5.14
C ARG A 43 12.31 -0.83 -3.96
N PHE A 44 11.43 -1.81 -4.15
CA PHE A 44 10.56 -2.29 -3.09
C PHE A 44 10.50 -3.82 -3.07
N THR A 45 9.99 -4.35 -1.97
CA THR A 45 9.67 -5.75 -1.80
C THR A 45 8.16 -5.91 -1.79
N VAL A 46 7.66 -6.90 -2.52
CA VAL A 46 6.28 -7.37 -2.43
C VAL A 46 6.27 -8.64 -1.61
N VAL A 47 5.39 -8.70 -0.63
CA VAL A 47 5.10 -9.91 0.14
C VAL A 47 3.75 -10.43 -0.28
N ALA A 48 3.72 -11.67 -0.79
CA ALA A 48 2.51 -12.47 -0.95
C ALA A 48 2.37 -13.37 0.29
N ALA A 49 1.51 -12.96 1.23
CA ALA A 49 1.28 -13.64 2.49
C ALA A 49 -0.06 -14.40 2.49
N GLY A 50 0.00 -15.72 2.66
CA GLY A 50 -1.16 -16.54 2.93
C GLY A 50 -1.52 -16.52 4.41
N ALA A 51 -2.66 -15.92 4.74
CA ALA A 51 -3.35 -16.07 6.03
C ALA A 51 -4.67 -16.81 5.77
N HIS A 52 -5.80 -16.34 6.31
CA HIS A 52 -7.11 -16.83 5.87
C HIS A 52 -7.44 -16.29 4.46
N ASN A 53 -7.15 -15.01 4.24
CA ASN A 53 -7.09 -14.37 2.93
C ASN A 53 -5.65 -14.30 2.44
N LEU A 54 -5.50 -13.97 1.15
CA LEU A 54 -4.21 -13.77 0.52
C LEU A 54 -3.89 -12.28 0.45
N HIS A 55 -2.79 -11.89 1.08
CA HIS A 55 -2.37 -10.50 1.19
C HIS A 55 -1.19 -10.22 0.26
N VAL A 56 -1.28 -9.14 -0.51
CA VAL A 56 -0.19 -8.65 -1.34
C VAL A 56 0.21 -7.27 -0.83
N ILE A 57 1.40 -7.17 -0.25
CA ILE A 57 1.87 -5.98 0.45
C ILE A 57 3.16 -5.49 -0.21
N ALA A 58 3.17 -4.28 -0.77
CA ALA A 58 4.41 -3.67 -1.22
C ALA A 58 4.98 -2.74 -0.17
N THR A 59 6.27 -2.86 0.10
CA THR A 59 6.98 -2.05 1.07
C THR A 59 8.41 -1.74 0.62
N GLU A 60 8.89 -0.54 0.97
CA GLU A 60 10.30 -0.16 0.85
C GLU A 60 11.10 -0.55 2.10
N GLN A 61 10.43 -1.01 3.15
CA GLN A 61 11.07 -1.47 4.37
C GLN A 61 11.93 -2.70 4.08
N SER A 62 13.20 -2.64 4.48
CA SER A 62 14.07 -3.81 4.47
C SER A 62 13.51 -4.91 5.36
N LEU A 63 13.24 -6.05 4.75
CA LEU A 63 12.81 -7.25 5.46
C LEU A 63 14.03 -8.09 5.87
N PRO A 64 13.98 -8.83 6.99
CA PRO A 64 15.05 -9.73 7.38
C PRO A 64 15.40 -10.71 6.27
N ALA A 65 16.66 -11.18 6.22
CA ALA A 65 17.09 -12.18 5.26
C ALA A 65 16.14 -13.40 5.27
N PRO A 66 15.83 -13.99 4.09
CA PRO A 66 14.92 -15.13 4.01
C PRO A 66 15.39 -16.30 4.85
N LYS A 67 14.44 -17.05 5.44
CA LYS A 67 14.75 -18.20 6.31
C LYS A 67 14.01 -19.47 5.91
N GLY A 68 14.70 -20.61 6.03
CA GLY A 68 14.09 -21.93 5.88
C GLY A 68 13.45 -22.12 4.49
N PRO A 69 12.17 -22.51 4.39
CA PRO A 69 11.50 -22.79 3.12
C PRO A 69 11.01 -21.53 2.37
N GLU A 70 11.41 -20.34 2.82
CA GLU A 70 11.00 -19.09 2.18
C GLU A 70 11.50 -18.97 0.74
N VAL A 71 10.58 -18.64 -0.16
CA VAL A 71 10.86 -18.47 -1.59
C VAL A 71 10.90 -17.00 -1.95
N VAL A 72 11.96 -16.63 -2.67
CA VAL A 72 12.23 -15.26 -3.09
C VAL A 72 12.48 -15.19 -4.59
N TRP A 73 11.72 -14.35 -5.29
CA TRP A 73 11.86 -14.13 -6.72
C TRP A 73 12.27 -12.69 -6.99
N GLU A 74 13.38 -12.49 -7.67
CA GLU A 74 13.71 -11.17 -8.23
C GLU A 74 12.86 -10.93 -9.47
N GLN A 75 12.39 -9.70 -9.62
CA GLN A 75 11.59 -9.25 -10.75
C GLN A 75 12.20 -7.97 -11.30
N ASN A 76 12.17 -7.86 -12.62
CA ASN A 76 12.48 -6.63 -13.32
C ASN A 76 11.38 -6.39 -14.34
N GLN A 77 10.76 -5.22 -14.29
CA GLN A 77 9.76 -4.82 -15.27
C GLN A 77 9.96 -3.35 -15.63
N ASP A 78 10.13 -3.08 -16.92
CA ASP A 78 10.33 -1.72 -17.46
C ASP A 78 11.45 -0.93 -16.75
N GLY A 79 12.53 -1.63 -16.36
CA GLY A 79 13.68 -1.04 -15.66
C GLY A 79 13.50 -0.90 -14.14
N MET A 80 12.34 -1.30 -13.60
CA MET A 80 12.10 -1.33 -12.17
C MET A 80 12.42 -2.70 -11.59
N GLU A 81 13.35 -2.72 -10.65
CA GLU A 81 13.69 -3.89 -9.86
C GLU A 81 12.84 -3.96 -8.60
N TRP A 82 12.24 -5.12 -8.36
CA TRP A 82 11.55 -5.43 -7.12
C TRP A 82 11.66 -6.91 -6.81
N GLN A 83 11.45 -7.27 -5.55
CA GLN A 83 11.53 -8.65 -5.09
C GLN A 83 10.16 -9.13 -4.64
N LEU A 84 9.80 -10.37 -4.94
CA LEU A 84 8.61 -11.05 -4.43
C LEU A 84 9.00 -12.10 -3.39
N ARG A 85 8.40 -12.02 -2.21
CA ARG A 85 8.56 -13.01 -1.13
C ARG A 85 7.25 -13.70 -0.84
N PHE A 86 7.27 -15.02 -0.75
CA PHE A 86 6.10 -15.82 -0.38
C PHE A 86 6.18 -16.22 1.08
N LEU A 87 5.18 -15.81 1.86
CA LEU A 87 5.03 -16.19 3.26
C LEU A 87 3.72 -16.93 3.43
N ASP A 88 3.76 -18.07 4.09
CA ASP A 88 2.58 -18.85 4.48
C ASP A 88 2.80 -19.38 5.91
N PRO A 89 1.83 -20.06 6.53
CA PRO A 89 2.02 -20.61 7.87
C PRO A 89 3.14 -21.66 8.01
N VAL A 90 3.66 -22.21 6.92
CA VAL A 90 4.83 -23.10 6.95
C VAL A 90 6.11 -22.27 7.10
N VAL A 91 6.20 -21.13 6.41
CA VAL A 91 7.33 -20.19 6.53
C VAL A 91 7.25 -19.37 7.82
N LEU A 92 6.07 -18.86 8.15
CA LEU A 92 5.80 -17.98 9.28
C LEU A 92 4.52 -18.43 10.01
N PRO A 93 4.63 -19.36 10.98
CA PRO A 93 3.48 -19.98 11.66
C PRO A 93 2.49 -19.00 12.29
N ALA A 94 2.97 -17.83 12.72
CA ALA A 94 2.12 -16.79 13.28
C ALA A 94 1.03 -16.29 12.30
N LEU A 95 1.22 -16.46 10.98
CA LEU A 95 0.21 -16.10 9.98
C LEU A 95 -1.09 -16.91 10.11
N ALA A 96 -1.03 -18.14 10.66
CA ALA A 96 -2.22 -18.97 10.87
C ALA A 96 -3.25 -18.33 11.80
N ASN A 97 -2.82 -17.42 12.68
CA ASN A 97 -3.67 -16.77 13.68
C ASN A 97 -3.79 -15.26 13.45
N ALA A 98 -3.25 -14.76 12.33
CA ALA A 98 -3.22 -13.32 12.05
C ALA A 98 -4.60 -12.77 11.66
N GLU A 99 -5.51 -13.63 11.22
CA GLU A 99 -6.80 -13.23 10.66
C GLU A 99 -7.87 -14.24 11.06
N GLN A 100 -9.08 -13.77 11.36
CA GLN A 100 -10.23 -14.63 11.64
C GLN A 100 -11.01 -14.96 10.36
N ALA A 101 -11.76 -16.06 10.38
CA ALA A 101 -12.45 -16.56 9.18
C ALA A 101 -13.47 -15.60 8.56
N GLU A 102 -14.09 -14.71 9.35
CA GLU A 102 -15.20 -13.85 8.92
C GLU A 102 -14.79 -12.40 8.54
N GLY A 103 -13.52 -12.14 8.28
CA GLY A 103 -13.11 -10.82 7.84
C GLY A 103 -11.67 -10.77 7.36
N SER A 104 -11.25 -9.59 6.92
CA SER A 104 -9.83 -9.34 6.70
C SER A 104 -9.25 -8.35 7.69
N ASP A 105 -8.07 -8.68 8.24
CA ASP A 105 -7.30 -7.79 9.11
C ASP A 105 -5.90 -7.51 8.50
N PRO A 106 -5.83 -6.57 7.54
CA PRO A 106 -4.57 -6.17 6.91
C PRO A 106 -3.52 -5.68 7.91
N GLU A 107 -3.92 -5.07 9.03
CA GLU A 107 -2.98 -4.57 10.02
C GLU A 107 -2.36 -5.70 10.83
N ALA A 108 -3.17 -6.66 11.30
CA ALA A 108 -2.66 -7.82 12.03
C ALA A 108 -1.68 -8.64 11.18
N VAL A 109 -1.98 -8.86 9.89
CA VAL A 109 -1.06 -9.55 8.97
C VAL A 109 0.26 -8.79 8.81
N ARG A 110 0.22 -7.47 8.59
CA ARG A 110 1.43 -6.64 8.52
C ARG A 110 2.24 -6.69 9.81
N ARG A 111 1.58 -6.65 10.97
CA ARG A 111 2.23 -6.73 12.29
C ARG A 111 2.95 -8.05 12.49
N VAL A 112 2.36 -9.17 12.07
CA VAL A 112 2.97 -10.50 12.13
C VAL A 112 4.21 -10.59 11.24
N ILE A 113 4.17 -10.00 10.04
CA ILE A 113 5.31 -9.97 9.11
C ILE A 113 6.39 -8.97 9.58
N GLY A 114 6.00 -7.98 10.40
CA GLY A 114 6.86 -6.90 10.86
C GLY A 114 6.93 -5.72 9.89
N ILE A 115 5.90 -5.51 9.05
CA ILE A 115 5.82 -4.40 8.09
C ILE A 115 5.11 -3.22 8.76
N GLY A 116 5.86 -2.16 9.04
CA GLY A 116 5.33 -0.90 9.57
C GLY A 116 4.83 0.04 8.47
N SER A 117 5.57 0.11 7.36
CA SER A 117 5.26 0.96 6.21
C SER A 117 4.93 0.15 4.95
N HIS A 118 4.00 0.64 4.15
CA HIS A 118 3.61 -0.02 2.90
C HIS A 118 3.03 1.00 1.90
N GLN A 119 3.30 0.73 0.62
CA GLN A 119 2.79 1.51 -0.51
C GLN A 119 1.41 1.05 -0.94
N TYR A 120 1.14 -0.24 -0.85
CA TYR A 120 -0.19 -0.78 -1.00
C TYR A 120 -0.36 -2.08 -0.23
N HIS A 121 -1.61 -2.40 0.08
CA HIS A 121 -2.00 -3.67 0.67
C HIS A 121 -3.27 -4.15 -0.04
N LEU A 122 -3.14 -5.15 -0.90
CA LEU A 122 -4.27 -5.80 -1.55
C LEU A 122 -4.66 -7.06 -0.79
N VAL A 123 -5.96 -7.28 -0.65
CA VAL A 123 -6.51 -8.51 -0.07
C VAL A 123 -7.26 -9.24 -1.16
N VAL A 124 -6.83 -10.46 -1.45
CA VAL A 124 -7.46 -11.37 -2.39
C VAL A 124 -8.17 -12.45 -1.58
N ARG A 125 -9.49 -12.49 -1.69
CA ARG A 125 -10.32 -13.46 -0.95
C ARG A 125 -10.19 -14.85 -1.54
N PRO A 126 -10.34 -15.92 -0.74
CA PRO A 126 -10.50 -17.28 -1.24
C PRO A 126 -11.59 -17.34 -2.33
N GLY A 127 -11.31 -18.05 -3.42
CA GLY A 127 -12.21 -18.17 -4.57
C GLY A 127 -12.16 -17.00 -5.55
N SER A 128 -11.32 -15.98 -5.33
CA SER A 128 -11.09 -14.92 -6.33
C SER A 128 -10.21 -15.44 -7.47
N ASP A 129 -10.54 -15.08 -8.70
CA ASP A 129 -9.75 -15.45 -9.87
C ASP A 129 -8.50 -14.57 -10.00
N LEU A 130 -7.31 -15.19 -10.00
CA LEU A 130 -6.01 -14.54 -10.23
C LEU A 130 -5.74 -14.29 -11.72
N THR A 131 -6.67 -13.61 -12.41
CA THR A 131 -6.56 -13.36 -13.86
C THR A 131 -5.88 -12.03 -14.17
N GLY A 132 -5.31 -11.92 -15.38
CA GLY A 132 -4.79 -10.65 -15.89
C GLY A 132 -5.83 -9.53 -15.95
N HIS A 133 -7.11 -9.86 -16.14
CA HIS A 133 -8.20 -8.88 -16.12
C HIS A 133 -8.38 -8.24 -14.74
N HIS A 134 -8.46 -9.06 -13.68
CA HIS A 134 -8.57 -8.56 -12.30
C HIS A 134 -7.32 -7.81 -11.87
N ALA A 135 -6.13 -8.32 -12.25
CA ALA A 135 -4.88 -7.62 -12.03
C ALA A 135 -4.86 -6.23 -12.69
N GLY A 136 -5.41 -6.13 -13.91
CA GLY A 136 -5.56 -4.88 -14.64
C GLY A 136 -6.39 -3.84 -13.91
N HIS A 137 -7.54 -4.24 -13.35
CA HIS A 137 -8.39 -3.36 -12.53
C HIS A 137 -7.69 -2.93 -11.26
N ALA A 138 -7.07 -3.87 -10.54
CA ALA A 138 -6.32 -3.55 -9.32
C ALA A 138 -5.23 -2.52 -9.63
N GLY A 139 -4.31 -2.82 -10.57
CA GLY A 139 -3.20 -1.94 -10.92
C GLY A 139 -3.63 -0.53 -11.36
N THR A 140 -4.69 -0.44 -12.19
CA THR A 140 -5.27 0.85 -12.59
C THR A 140 -5.88 1.60 -11.40
N GLY A 141 -6.58 0.88 -10.51
CA GLY A 141 -7.12 1.43 -9.28
C GLY A 141 -6.05 2.01 -8.36
N LEU A 142 -4.94 1.28 -8.14
CA LEU A 142 -3.80 1.77 -7.35
C LEU A 142 -3.20 3.05 -7.96
N ALA A 143 -2.95 3.05 -9.26
CA ALA A 143 -2.36 4.21 -9.92
C ALA A 143 -3.26 5.44 -9.77
N ASN A 144 -4.58 5.28 -9.94
CA ASN A 144 -5.54 6.37 -9.77
C ASN A 144 -5.66 6.81 -8.31
N ALA A 145 -5.56 5.90 -7.34
CA ALA A 145 -5.56 6.24 -5.92
C ALA A 145 -4.35 7.11 -5.54
N HIS A 146 -3.16 6.81 -6.07
CA HIS A 146 -1.98 7.66 -5.83
C HIS A 146 -2.06 9.01 -6.54
N LEU A 147 -2.62 9.07 -7.75
CA LEU A 147 -2.88 10.34 -8.42
C LEU A 147 -3.87 11.20 -7.63
N ALA A 148 -4.93 10.59 -7.10
CA ALA A 148 -5.89 11.28 -6.25
C ALA A 148 -5.22 11.80 -4.97
N ALA A 149 -4.34 11.01 -4.34
CA ALA A 149 -3.56 11.45 -3.19
C ALA A 149 -2.67 12.66 -3.50
N ALA A 150 -1.95 12.64 -4.63
CA ALA A 150 -1.12 13.78 -5.06
C ALA A 150 -1.95 15.07 -5.21
N ARG A 151 -3.12 14.98 -5.87
CA ARG A 151 -4.04 16.11 -6.03
C ARG A 151 -4.62 16.59 -4.70
N ASP A 152 -4.95 15.68 -3.80
CA ASP A 152 -5.43 16.02 -2.46
C ASP A 152 -4.35 16.82 -1.69
N TYR A 153 -3.07 16.46 -1.80
CA TYR A 153 -1.99 17.22 -1.15
C TYR A 153 -1.77 18.60 -1.76
N GLU A 154 -1.87 18.75 -3.08
CA GLU A 154 -1.87 20.07 -3.73
C GLU A 154 -3.03 20.93 -3.22
N ALA A 155 -4.23 20.34 -3.10
CA ALA A 155 -5.40 21.04 -2.55
C ALA A 155 -5.20 21.39 -1.07
N ILE A 156 -4.74 20.47 -0.23
CA ILE A 156 -4.43 20.71 1.19
C ILE A 156 -3.42 21.85 1.30
N ARG A 157 -2.36 21.86 0.48
CA ARG A 157 -1.35 22.94 0.45
C ARG A 157 -1.97 24.31 0.16
N SER A 158 -3.01 24.37 -0.67
CA SER A 158 -3.70 25.63 -1.00
C SER A 158 -4.56 26.20 0.13
N TYR A 159 -5.01 25.36 1.07
CA TYR A 159 -5.82 25.77 2.23
C TYR A 159 -5.02 25.86 3.52
N ALA A 160 -3.96 25.05 3.65
CA ALA A 160 -3.14 25.01 4.85
C ALA A 160 -2.24 26.27 4.95
N GLY A 161 -2.16 26.84 6.15
CA GLY A 161 -1.27 27.97 6.45
C GLY A 161 0.21 27.59 6.66
N ASP A 162 0.52 26.29 6.74
CA ASP A 162 1.87 25.78 6.99
C ASP A 162 2.29 24.78 5.90
N PRO A 163 2.99 25.24 4.85
CA PRO A 163 3.48 24.37 3.79
C PRO A 163 4.45 23.27 4.27
N GLY A 164 5.20 23.51 5.35
CA GLY A 164 6.15 22.55 5.88
C GLY A 164 5.47 21.32 6.48
N LEU A 165 4.39 21.53 7.22
CA LEU A 165 3.58 20.41 7.72
C LEU A 165 2.84 19.65 6.61
N VAL A 166 2.47 20.32 5.52
CA VAL A 166 1.89 19.63 4.35
C VAL A 166 2.94 18.75 3.66
N ASP A 167 4.18 19.24 3.54
CA ASP A 167 5.29 18.45 3.01
C ASP A 167 5.60 17.24 3.90
N GLU A 168 5.56 17.39 5.23
CA GLU A 168 5.70 16.29 6.18
C GLU A 168 4.56 15.27 6.07
N LEU A 169 3.31 15.75 5.90
CA LEU A 169 2.15 14.91 5.70
C LEU A 169 2.29 14.05 4.43
N ALA A 170 2.65 14.68 3.31
CA ALA A 170 2.85 14.00 2.03
C ALA A 170 4.01 12.99 2.10
N ALA A 171 5.11 13.36 2.77
CA ALA A 171 6.24 12.46 3.00
C ALA A 171 5.84 11.24 3.86
N ALA A 172 5.02 11.45 4.89
CA ALA A 172 4.52 10.35 5.73
C ALA A 172 3.60 9.39 4.95
N ASP A 173 2.75 9.89 4.03
CA ASP A 173 1.94 9.04 3.16
C ASP A 173 2.79 8.25 2.18
N ALA A 174 3.72 8.92 1.49
CA ALA A 174 4.64 8.30 0.55
C ALA A 174 5.58 7.27 1.21
N ALA A 175 5.94 7.47 2.48
CA ALA A 175 6.72 6.51 3.26
C ALA A 175 5.85 5.44 3.94
N GLY A 176 4.53 5.46 3.78
CA GLY A 176 3.62 4.50 4.36
C GLY A 176 3.45 4.58 5.88
N LEU A 177 3.74 5.71 6.50
CA LEU A 177 3.78 5.93 7.95
C LEU A 177 2.41 6.38 8.50
N ASN A 178 1.45 5.47 8.60
CA ASN A 178 0.05 5.78 8.98
C ASN A 178 -0.09 6.64 10.24
N ARG A 179 0.66 6.29 11.29
CA ARG A 179 0.58 7.00 12.57
C ARG A 179 1.13 8.42 12.47
N VAL A 180 2.25 8.61 11.78
CA VAL A 180 2.85 9.94 11.57
C VAL A 180 1.91 10.79 10.72
N HIS A 181 1.36 10.23 9.64
CA HIS A 181 0.37 10.90 8.80
C HIS A 181 -0.83 11.42 9.60
N GLY A 182 -1.41 10.60 10.50
CA GLY A 182 -2.49 11.03 11.38
C GLY A 182 -2.09 12.13 12.38
N LEU A 183 -0.89 12.05 12.95
CA LEU A 183 -0.39 13.07 13.88
C LEU A 183 -0.17 14.42 13.20
N VAL A 184 0.42 14.42 12.00
CA VAL A 184 0.63 15.65 11.22
C VAL A 184 -0.70 16.23 10.77
N ALA A 185 -1.66 15.40 10.36
CA ALA A 185 -3.01 15.87 10.04
C ALA A 185 -3.70 16.54 11.24
N CYS A 186 -3.56 15.97 12.45
CA CYS A 186 -4.04 16.59 13.68
C CYS A 186 -3.34 17.92 13.99
N ALA A 187 -2.06 18.08 13.61
CA ALA A 187 -1.33 19.34 13.79
C ALA A 187 -1.78 20.42 12.79
N LEU A 188 -2.18 20.03 11.57
CA LEU A 188 -2.71 20.94 10.54
C LEU A 188 -4.15 21.40 10.82
N ALA A 189 -4.95 20.58 11.50
CA ALA A 189 -6.34 20.90 11.87
C ALA A 189 -6.65 20.54 13.33
N PRO A 190 -6.00 21.19 14.32
CA PRO A 190 -6.11 20.85 15.74
C PRO A 190 -7.52 21.00 16.32
N TRP A 191 -8.37 21.80 15.66
CA TRP A 191 -9.78 22.03 16.01
C TRP A 191 -10.74 20.94 15.52
N SER A 192 -10.31 20.03 14.63
CA SER A 192 -11.23 19.08 13.99
C SER A 192 -11.26 17.74 14.72
N ASP A 193 -12.37 17.46 15.41
CA ASP A 193 -12.64 16.14 15.99
C ASP A 193 -12.78 15.05 14.91
N THR A 194 -13.24 15.41 13.71
CA THR A 194 -13.32 14.47 12.57
C THR A 194 -11.93 14.03 12.13
N VAL A 195 -10.95 14.93 12.05
CA VAL A 195 -9.55 14.58 11.73
C VAL A 195 -8.94 13.72 12.83
N ARG A 196 -9.24 14.03 14.10
CA ARG A 196 -8.78 13.24 15.26
C ARG A 196 -9.35 11.82 15.24
N ALA A 197 -10.65 11.67 14.96
CA ALA A 197 -11.31 10.37 14.84
C ALA A 197 -10.76 9.56 13.65
N ALA A 198 -10.60 10.19 12.48
CA ALA A 198 -10.01 9.56 11.30
C ALA A 198 -8.57 9.09 11.57
N SER A 199 -7.78 9.88 12.30
CA SER A 199 -6.41 9.53 12.67
C SER A 199 -6.35 8.30 13.58
N GLY A 200 -7.34 8.11 14.44
CA GLY A 200 -7.48 6.91 15.27
C GLY A 200 -7.77 5.63 14.48
N ALA A 201 -8.42 5.74 13.30
CA ALA A 201 -8.70 4.61 12.41
C ALA A 201 -7.46 4.16 11.61
N GLY A 202 -6.43 5.01 11.47
CA GLY A 202 -5.16 4.63 10.86
C GLY A 202 -5.16 4.48 9.33
N ASP A 203 -6.24 4.84 8.65
CA ASP A 203 -6.34 4.85 7.18
C ASP A 203 -5.92 6.23 6.62
N ARG A 204 -4.86 6.25 5.81
CA ARG A 204 -4.28 7.48 5.27
C ARG A 204 -5.22 8.20 4.31
N GLN A 205 -6.02 7.47 3.52
CA GLN A 205 -7.01 8.07 2.64
C GLN A 205 -8.13 8.72 3.45
N VAL A 206 -8.64 8.04 4.48
CA VAL A 206 -9.70 8.58 5.35
C VAL A 206 -9.21 9.83 6.09
N VAL A 207 -7.99 9.80 6.62
CA VAL A 207 -7.35 10.97 7.27
C VAL A 207 -7.21 12.14 6.30
N ARG A 208 -6.70 11.89 5.08
CA ARG A 208 -6.48 12.93 4.08
C ARG A 208 -7.78 13.59 3.63
N GLN A 209 -8.82 12.80 3.41
CA GLN A 209 -10.15 13.31 3.03
C GLN A 209 -10.82 14.08 4.17
N ALA A 210 -10.70 13.61 5.41
CA ALA A 210 -11.18 14.33 6.59
C ALA A 210 -10.46 15.68 6.76
N LEU A 211 -9.15 15.70 6.57
CA LEU A 211 -8.33 16.92 6.67
C LEU A 211 -8.69 17.92 5.57
N LEU A 212 -8.75 17.48 4.30
CA LEU A 212 -9.11 18.35 3.18
C LEU A 212 -10.49 18.99 3.38
N LYS A 213 -11.46 18.21 3.90
CA LYS A 213 -12.79 18.73 4.24
C LYS A 213 -12.71 19.77 5.36
N ALA A 214 -12.02 19.46 6.47
CA ALA A 214 -11.89 20.36 7.62
C ALA A 214 -11.23 21.69 7.25
N LEU A 215 -10.21 21.66 6.38
CA LEU A 215 -9.54 22.88 5.91
C LEU A 215 -10.45 23.71 5.00
N LYS A 216 -11.22 23.10 4.11
CA LYS A 216 -12.19 23.82 3.25
C LYS A 216 -13.31 24.49 4.04
N GLU A 217 -13.76 23.87 5.11
CA GLU A 217 -14.86 24.38 5.95
C GLU A 217 -14.38 25.40 7.00
N GLY A 218 -13.10 25.36 7.37
CA GLY A 218 -12.48 26.27 8.34
C GLY A 218 -11.74 27.48 7.75
N SER A 219 -11.63 27.58 6.41
CA SER A 219 -11.00 28.69 5.69
C SER A 219 -11.98 29.82 5.37
#